data_AF-A0A945CEN1-F1
#
_entry.id   AF-A0A945CEN1-F1
#
_cell.length_a   1.000
_cell.length_b   1.000
_cell.length_c   1.000
_cell.angle_alpha   90.00
_cell.angle_beta   90.00
_cell.angle_gamma   90.00
#
_symmetry.space_group_name_H-M   'P 1'
#
loop_
_entity.id
_entity.type
_entity.pdbx_description
1 polymer ?
#
loop_
_entity_poly.entity_id
_entity_poly.type
_entity_poly.pdbx_seq_one_letter_code
_entity_poly.pdbx_strand_id
1 'polypeptide(L)'
;MTGYPVPAGETEVELRFKNSRFIGSAGRAETVEEAKAFIGKIRQRYPDASHHVYAFAVGYGATVTHGMSDDGEPSGTAGRPALAVVQGAGLGDLVVVVTRYFGGTKLGTGGLVRAYTGTAQAVLAETPREEKVDLIFFRVELAYEQHALCRKLIEEQGATVEKEDFGASVGLSGSIREELFEGLCQVLRDATSGRIVPEVVDSV
;
A
#
# COMPACT_ATOMS: atom_id res chain seq x y z
N MET A 1 -10.73 -2.31 -12.15
CA MET A 1 -9.73 -1.63 -11.30
C MET A 1 -9.69 -2.36 -9.99
N THR A 2 -8.98 -3.47 -9.96
CA THR A 2 -8.68 -4.23 -8.74
C THR A 2 -7.47 -3.68 -7.97
N GLY A 3 -6.78 -2.67 -8.51
CA GLY A 3 -5.72 -1.96 -7.81
C GLY A 3 -6.19 -0.80 -6.95
N TYR A 4 -5.41 -0.46 -5.93
CA TYR A 4 -5.62 0.75 -5.11
C TYR A 4 -4.29 1.42 -4.76
N PRO A 5 -4.29 2.75 -4.58
CA PRO A 5 -3.06 3.47 -4.29
C PRO A 5 -2.62 3.22 -2.84
N VAL A 6 -1.32 2.99 -2.65
CA VAL A 6 -0.67 2.79 -1.35
C VAL A 6 0.58 3.68 -1.24
N PRO A 7 1.12 3.92 -0.04
CA PRO A 7 2.42 4.58 0.10
C PRO A 7 3.54 3.77 -0.57
N ALA A 8 4.33 4.42 -1.42
CA ALA A 8 5.49 3.81 -2.10
C ALA A 8 6.78 3.87 -1.26
N GLY A 9 6.72 4.49 -0.08
CA GLY A 9 7.86 4.65 0.81
C GLY A 9 7.49 5.37 2.11
N GLU A 10 8.43 5.39 3.04
CA GLU A 10 8.29 6.17 4.26
C GLU A 10 8.52 7.66 3.97
N THR A 11 7.74 8.53 4.61
CA THR A 11 7.86 9.98 4.46
C THR A 11 7.78 10.63 5.82
N GLU A 12 8.54 11.71 6.00
CA GLU A 12 8.56 12.48 7.23
C GLU A 12 8.55 13.98 6.96
N VAL A 13 7.74 14.71 7.73
CA VAL A 13 7.69 16.18 7.70
C VAL A 13 7.68 16.72 9.12
N GLU A 14 8.23 17.92 9.32
CA GLU A 14 8.17 18.63 10.59
C GLU A 14 7.40 19.95 10.46
N LEU A 15 6.44 20.16 11.35
CA LEU A 15 5.71 21.40 11.51
C LEU A 15 5.86 21.96 12.94
N ARG A 16 5.67 23.27 13.07
CA ARG A 16 5.70 23.97 14.35
C ARG A 16 4.39 24.70 14.59
N PHE A 17 3.80 24.48 15.77
CA PHE A 17 2.60 25.15 16.22
C PHE A 17 2.88 25.82 17.57
N LYS A 18 2.91 27.15 17.58
CA LYS A 18 3.53 27.93 18.66
C LYS A 18 4.96 27.40 18.92
N ASN A 19 5.27 27.03 20.16
CA ASN A 19 6.56 26.47 20.54
C ASN A 19 6.60 24.93 20.47
N SER A 20 5.47 24.26 20.17
CA SER A 20 5.44 22.80 20.07
C SER A 20 5.90 22.35 18.68
N ARG A 21 6.64 21.24 18.64
CA ARG A 21 7.15 20.61 17.42
C ARG A 21 6.36 19.33 17.14
N PHE A 22 5.95 19.16 15.89
CA PHE A 22 5.17 18.02 15.41
C PHE A 22 5.87 17.40 14.22
N ILE A 23 6.15 16.11 14.30
CA ILE A 23 6.80 15.34 13.24
C ILE A 23 5.77 14.34 12.74
N GLY A 24 5.33 14.48 11.50
CA GLY A 24 4.45 13.52 10.84
C GLY A 24 5.30 12.48 10.13
N SER A 25 5.10 11.21 10.44
CA SER A 25 5.72 10.07 9.76
C SER A 25 4.62 9.23 9.12
N ALA A 26 4.73 8.95 7.83
CA ALA A 26 3.81 8.10 7.09
C ALA A 26 4.55 6.91 6.47
N GLY A 27 3.86 5.78 6.32
CA GLY A 27 4.42 4.58 5.70
C GLY A 27 3.34 3.58 5.29
N ARG A 28 3.78 2.54 4.59
CA ARG A 28 2.95 1.41 4.17
C ARG A 28 2.79 0.40 5.31
N ALA A 29 1.58 -0.10 5.51
CA ALA A 29 1.25 -1.18 6.43
C ALA A 29 0.06 -1.98 5.90
N GLU A 30 0.29 -3.21 5.46
CA GLU A 30 -0.71 -4.11 4.88
C GLU A 30 -1.46 -4.93 5.92
N THR A 31 -0.96 -4.94 7.14
CA THR A 31 -1.57 -5.60 8.28
C THR A 31 -1.59 -4.68 9.49
N VAL A 32 -2.49 -4.98 10.44
CA VAL A 32 -2.54 -4.24 11.72
C VAL A 32 -1.23 -4.42 12.50
N GLU A 33 -0.60 -5.59 12.36
CA GLU A 33 0.69 -5.94 12.94
C GLU A 33 1.81 -5.08 12.37
N GLU A 34 1.85 -4.87 11.05
CA GLU A 34 2.79 -3.96 10.40
C GLU A 34 2.56 -2.51 10.83
N ALA A 35 1.30 -2.06 10.94
CA ALA A 35 0.99 -0.73 11.44
C ALA A 35 1.52 -0.54 12.87
N LYS A 36 1.32 -1.53 13.75
CA LYS A 36 1.87 -1.54 15.12
C LYS A 36 3.40 -1.56 15.12
N ALA A 37 4.03 -2.32 14.24
CA ALA A 37 5.49 -2.36 14.10
C ALA A 37 6.04 -0.99 13.68
N PHE A 38 5.40 -0.32 12.72
CA PHE A 38 5.76 1.04 12.31
C PHE A 38 5.61 2.04 13.47
N ILE A 39 4.50 2.00 14.20
CA ILE A 39 4.29 2.84 15.41
C ILE A 39 5.40 2.60 16.44
N GLY A 40 5.76 1.33 16.68
CA GLY A 40 6.86 0.96 17.57
C GLY A 40 8.21 1.50 17.11
N LYS A 41 8.51 1.41 15.81
CA LYS A 41 9.72 1.99 15.19
C LYS A 41 9.80 3.49 15.40
N ILE A 42 8.70 4.23 15.20
CA ILE A 42 8.68 5.70 15.40
C ILE A 42 8.85 6.06 16.88
N ARG A 43 8.23 5.31 17.80
CA ARG A 43 8.44 5.48 19.25
C ARG A 43 9.91 5.30 19.65
N GLN A 44 10.57 4.28 19.10
CA GLN A 44 11.99 4.04 19.35
C GLN A 44 12.91 5.11 18.75
N ARG A 45 12.54 5.68 17.60
CA ARG A 45 13.29 6.77 16.96
C ARG A 45 13.19 8.08 17.75
N TYR A 46 12.07 8.33 18.44
CA TYR A 46 11.80 9.57 19.17
C TYR A 46 11.38 9.30 20.63
N PRO A 47 12.24 8.66 21.46
CA PRO A 47 11.86 8.17 22.77
C PRO A 47 11.51 9.27 23.78
N ASP A 48 12.05 10.48 23.58
CA ASP A 48 11.84 11.63 24.47
C ASP A 48 10.63 12.50 24.06
N ALA A 49 9.87 12.08 23.05
CA ALA A 49 8.67 12.80 22.64
C ALA A 49 7.56 12.71 23.70
N SER A 50 6.71 13.72 23.74
CA SER A 50 5.59 13.79 24.68
C SER A 50 4.47 12.82 24.28
N HIS A 51 4.19 12.70 22.98
CA HIS A 51 3.12 11.87 22.43
C HIS A 51 3.48 11.35 21.04
N HIS A 52 2.98 10.16 20.71
CA HIS A 52 3.00 9.50 19.40
C HIS A 52 1.57 9.11 19.02
N VAL A 53 0.80 10.13 18.64
CA VAL A 53 -0.57 9.98 18.15
C VAL A 53 -0.50 9.27 16.81
N TYR A 54 -1.37 8.30 16.58
CA TYR A 54 -1.37 7.57 15.33
C TYR A 54 -2.78 7.37 14.78
N ALA A 55 -2.83 7.15 13.47
CA ALA A 55 -3.98 6.65 12.76
C ALA A 55 -3.54 5.77 11.59
N PHE A 56 -4.29 4.72 11.28
CA PHE A 56 -4.01 3.85 10.14
C PHE A 56 -5.30 3.39 9.46
N ALA A 57 -5.17 3.03 8.19
CA ALA A 57 -6.17 2.35 7.36
C ALA A 57 -5.46 1.20 6.63
N VAL A 58 -5.72 -0.03 7.07
CA VAL A 58 -5.15 -1.26 6.51
C VAL A 58 -6.18 -1.89 5.58
N GLY A 59 -5.80 -2.29 4.37
CA GLY A 59 -6.72 -2.70 3.30
C GLY A 59 -7.35 -1.51 2.58
N TYR A 60 -8.39 -1.78 1.78
CA TYR A 60 -9.04 -0.76 0.94
C TYR A 60 -10.52 -1.08 0.70
N GLY A 61 -11.31 -0.06 0.37
CA GLY A 61 -12.73 -0.23 0.06
C GLY A 61 -13.52 -0.88 1.21
N ALA A 62 -14.19 -2.00 0.94
CA ALA A 62 -15.02 -2.70 1.93
C ALA A 62 -14.22 -3.53 2.97
N THR A 63 -12.94 -3.80 2.73
CA THR A 63 -12.09 -4.61 3.63
C THR A 63 -11.25 -3.78 4.59
N VAL A 64 -11.38 -2.44 4.53
CA VAL A 64 -10.53 -1.54 5.30
C VAL A 64 -10.75 -1.67 6.81
N THR A 65 -9.65 -1.80 7.55
CA THR A 65 -9.61 -1.77 9.00
C THR A 65 -8.92 -0.50 9.47
N HIS A 66 -9.60 0.26 10.33
CA HIS A 66 -9.09 1.52 10.86
C HIS A 66 -8.65 1.38 12.31
N GLY A 67 -7.63 2.14 12.71
CA GLY A 67 -7.23 2.29 14.10
C GLY A 67 -6.63 3.66 14.37
N MET A 68 -6.78 4.14 15.61
CA MET A 68 -6.22 5.42 16.04
C MET A 68 -5.94 5.44 17.54
N SER A 69 -5.11 6.37 17.99
CA SER A 69 -4.89 6.66 19.40
C SER A 69 -4.55 8.13 19.61
N ASP A 70 -5.10 8.72 20.68
CA ASP A 70 -4.71 10.06 21.15
C ASP A 70 -3.40 10.03 21.97
N ASP A 71 -2.86 8.86 22.32
CA ASP A 71 -1.59 8.68 23.05
C ASP A 71 -1.38 9.62 24.26
N GLY A 72 -2.42 9.82 25.07
CA GLY A 72 -2.36 10.68 26.25
C GLY A 72 -2.69 12.16 26.01
N GLU A 73 -2.93 12.57 24.76
CA GLU A 73 -3.60 13.83 24.46
C GLU A 73 -5.06 13.82 24.97
N PRO A 74 -5.69 14.99 25.16
CA PRO A 74 -7.10 15.06 25.47
C PRO A 74 -7.95 14.29 24.45
N SER A 75 -8.85 13.45 24.95
CA SER A 75 -9.67 12.53 24.16
C SER A 75 -10.32 13.21 22.94
N GLY A 76 -10.11 12.63 21.76
CA GLY A 76 -10.69 13.06 20.49
C GLY A 76 -10.06 14.31 19.88
N THR A 77 -8.98 14.85 20.46
CA THR A 77 -8.32 16.07 19.95
C THR A 77 -7.13 15.80 19.05
N ALA A 78 -6.69 14.54 18.91
CA ALA A 78 -5.50 14.19 18.16
C ALA A 78 -5.70 13.00 17.20
N GLY A 79 -5.97 11.81 17.74
CA GLY A 79 -6.14 10.57 16.96
C GLY A 79 -7.33 10.65 16.01
N ARG A 80 -8.47 11.19 16.48
CA ARG A 80 -9.67 11.36 15.63
C ARG A 80 -9.45 12.34 14.46
N PRO A 81 -8.86 13.54 14.68
CA PRO A 81 -8.44 14.41 13.59
C PRO A 81 -7.45 13.77 12.61
N ALA A 82 -6.46 13.00 13.09
CA ALA A 82 -5.51 12.29 12.22
C ALA A 82 -6.20 11.19 11.40
N LEU A 83 -7.11 10.43 12.02
CA LEU A 83 -7.88 9.39 11.34
C LEU A 83 -8.77 9.95 10.23
N ALA A 84 -9.41 11.10 10.46
CA ALA A 84 -10.21 11.75 9.41
C ALA A 84 -9.37 12.11 8.17
N VAL A 85 -8.11 12.49 8.37
CA VAL A 85 -7.17 12.76 7.27
C VAL A 85 -6.78 11.47 6.55
N VAL A 86 -6.44 10.41 7.30
CA VAL A 86 -6.13 9.08 6.75
C VAL A 86 -7.30 8.55 5.90
N GLN A 87 -8.54 8.65 6.41
CA GLN A 87 -9.75 8.24 5.70
C GLN A 87 -10.02 9.05 4.43
N GLY A 88 -9.70 10.35 4.46
CA GLY A 88 -9.87 11.25 3.32
C GLY A 88 -8.73 11.17 2.29
N ALA A 89 -7.65 10.44 2.58
CA ALA A 89 -6.46 10.39 1.71
C ALA A 89 -6.69 9.58 0.43
N GLY A 90 -7.68 8.68 0.43
CA GLY A 90 -7.93 7.74 -0.67
C GLY A 90 -6.80 6.73 -0.87
N LEU A 91 -6.00 6.46 0.17
CA LEU A 91 -4.92 5.48 0.18
C LEU A 91 -5.32 4.26 1.02
N GLY A 92 -4.95 3.08 0.55
CA GLY A 92 -4.96 1.85 1.35
C GLY A 92 -3.61 1.60 2.01
N ASP A 93 -3.56 0.60 2.89
CA ASP A 93 -2.34 0.11 3.55
C ASP A 93 -1.46 1.24 4.12
N LEU A 94 -2.07 2.18 4.83
CA LEU A 94 -1.44 3.41 5.28
C LEU A 94 -1.40 3.47 6.80
N VAL A 95 -0.24 3.85 7.34
CA VAL A 95 -0.08 4.26 8.75
C VAL A 95 0.54 5.66 8.82
N VAL A 96 0.00 6.49 9.71
CA VAL A 96 0.50 7.82 10.05
C VAL A 96 0.74 7.92 11.55
N VAL A 97 1.90 8.41 11.94
CA VAL A 97 2.26 8.72 13.33
C VAL A 97 2.65 10.19 13.40
N VAL A 98 2.00 10.95 14.27
CA VAL A 98 2.35 12.33 14.59
C VAL A 98 3.02 12.35 15.95
N THR A 99 4.34 12.53 15.93
CA THR A 99 5.18 12.64 17.12
C THR A 99 5.23 14.10 17.58
N ARG A 100 4.90 14.35 18.85
CA ARG A 100 4.84 15.71 19.40
C ARG A 100 5.87 15.90 20.51
N TYR A 101 6.59 17.01 20.44
CA TYR A 101 7.35 17.56 21.56
C TYR A 101 6.63 18.79 22.11
N PHE A 102 6.26 18.76 23.39
CA PHE A 102 5.58 19.89 24.04
C PHE A 102 6.51 21.10 24.19
N GLY A 103 6.05 22.26 23.71
CA GLY A 103 6.83 23.50 23.73
C GLY A 103 6.62 24.43 24.93
N GLY A 104 6.12 23.93 26.06
CA GLY A 104 5.85 24.76 27.26
C GLY A 104 4.58 25.62 27.19
N THR A 105 3.95 25.78 26.03
CA THR A 105 2.69 26.54 25.88
C THR A 105 1.56 25.65 25.37
N LYS A 106 0.43 25.63 26.10
CA LYS A 106 -0.75 24.88 25.70
C LYS A 106 -1.35 25.43 24.40
N LEU A 107 -1.77 24.52 23.52
CA LEU A 107 -2.44 24.84 22.26
C LEU A 107 -3.96 25.00 22.44
N GLY A 108 -4.54 24.38 23.48
CA GLY A 108 -5.98 24.24 23.65
C GLY A 108 -6.58 23.24 22.66
N THR A 109 -7.82 22.82 22.87
CA THR A 109 -8.51 21.79 22.07
C THR A 109 -8.47 22.07 20.57
N GLY A 110 -8.91 23.26 20.15
CA GLY A 110 -8.91 23.64 18.72
C GLY A 110 -7.50 23.87 18.14
N GLY A 111 -6.50 24.09 18.98
CA GLY A 111 -5.10 24.16 18.54
C GLY A 111 -4.51 22.77 18.29
N LEU A 112 -4.82 21.79 19.15
CA LEU A 112 -4.41 20.39 18.98
C LEU A 112 -5.03 19.80 17.72
N VAL A 113 -6.35 19.95 17.55
CA VAL A 113 -7.06 19.45 16.36
C VAL A 113 -6.40 19.99 15.09
N ARG A 114 -6.13 21.30 15.02
CA ARG A 114 -5.46 21.90 13.86
C ARG A 114 -4.04 21.39 13.66
N ALA A 115 -3.26 21.19 14.74
CA ALA A 115 -1.89 20.72 14.64
C ALA A 115 -1.81 19.28 14.12
N TYR A 116 -2.64 18.37 14.67
CA TYR A 116 -2.67 16.97 14.25
C TYR A 116 -3.23 16.80 12.84
N THR A 117 -4.32 17.49 12.50
CA THR A 117 -4.84 17.49 11.12
C THR A 117 -3.81 18.03 10.14
N GLY A 118 -3.23 19.20 10.42
CA GLY A 118 -2.28 19.85 9.51
C GLY A 118 -1.01 19.02 9.31
N THR A 119 -0.50 18.40 10.36
CA THR A 119 0.70 17.54 10.27
C THR A 119 0.43 16.26 9.49
N ALA A 120 -0.70 15.60 9.74
CA ALA A 120 -1.11 14.41 8.97
C ALA A 120 -1.34 14.75 7.49
N GLN A 121 -1.94 15.90 7.18
CA GLN A 121 -2.14 16.35 5.80
C GLN A 121 -0.81 16.65 5.10
N ALA A 122 0.11 17.33 5.78
CA ALA A 122 1.41 17.67 5.23
C ALA A 122 2.22 16.41 4.87
N VAL A 123 2.29 15.43 5.78
CA VAL A 123 3.06 14.20 5.50
C VAL A 123 2.46 13.42 4.32
N LEU A 124 1.13 13.31 4.24
CA LEU A 124 0.47 12.59 3.14
C LEU A 124 0.51 13.32 1.80
N ALA A 125 0.68 14.65 1.82
CA ALA A 125 0.91 15.43 0.61
C ALA A 125 2.31 15.14 0.03
N GLU A 126 3.30 14.88 0.87
CA GLU A 126 4.67 14.56 0.46
C GLU A 126 4.91 13.05 0.26
N THR A 127 3.98 12.20 0.70
CA THR A 127 4.14 10.74 0.61
C THR A 127 4.02 10.27 -0.84
N PRO A 128 5.07 9.63 -1.42
CA PRO A 128 4.99 9.06 -2.76
C PRO A 128 4.01 7.89 -2.78
N ARG A 129 3.35 7.68 -3.92
CA ARG A 129 2.25 6.73 -4.08
C ARG A 129 2.54 5.78 -5.22
N GLU A 130 2.14 4.53 -5.04
CA GLU A 130 2.16 3.50 -6.08
C GLU A 130 0.82 2.76 -6.11
N GLU A 131 0.54 2.07 -7.22
CA GLU A 131 -0.64 1.23 -7.36
C GLU A 131 -0.32 -0.17 -6.84
N LYS A 132 -0.99 -0.61 -5.77
CA LYS A 132 -0.97 -2.02 -5.36
C LYS A 132 -1.95 -2.77 -6.25
N VAL A 133 -1.46 -3.78 -6.97
CA VAL A 133 -2.25 -4.64 -7.85
C VAL A 133 -2.09 -6.10 -7.45
N ASP A 134 -3.19 -6.84 -7.44
CA ASP A 134 -3.14 -8.28 -7.22
C ASP A 134 -2.71 -8.97 -8.53
N LEU A 135 -1.64 -9.77 -8.43
CA LEU A 135 -1.07 -10.52 -9.55
C LEU A 135 -1.41 -12.00 -9.42
N ILE A 136 -1.80 -12.60 -10.54
CA ILE A 136 -1.81 -14.05 -10.73
C ILE A 136 -0.49 -14.43 -11.40
N PHE A 137 0.22 -15.38 -10.79
CA PHE A 137 1.34 -16.05 -11.43
C PHE A 137 0.81 -17.27 -12.18
N PHE A 138 1.33 -17.49 -13.39
CA PHE A 138 0.89 -18.57 -14.24
C PHE A 138 2.06 -19.30 -14.91
N ARG A 139 1.80 -20.55 -15.32
CA ARG A 139 2.66 -21.35 -16.19
C ARG A 139 1.86 -21.85 -17.38
N VAL A 140 2.50 -21.87 -18.54
CA VAL A 140 1.96 -22.42 -19.79
C VAL A 140 3.01 -23.36 -20.40
N GLU A 141 2.62 -24.60 -20.67
CA GLU A 141 3.41 -25.53 -21.46
C GLU A 141 2.91 -25.57 -22.90
N LEU A 142 3.83 -25.45 -23.86
CA LEU A 142 3.50 -25.32 -25.28
C LEU A 142 4.54 -25.96 -26.20
N ALA A 143 4.13 -26.31 -27.41
CA ALA A 143 5.04 -26.81 -28.43
C ALA A 143 5.89 -25.66 -29.03
N TYR A 144 7.09 -25.96 -29.52
CA TYR A 144 8.01 -24.96 -30.08
C TYR A 144 7.38 -24.13 -31.21
N GLU A 145 6.51 -24.70 -32.03
CA GLU A 145 5.83 -24.00 -33.12
C GLU A 145 4.84 -22.94 -32.61
N GLN A 146 4.36 -23.08 -31.39
CA GLN A 146 3.38 -22.19 -30.76
C GLN A 146 4.04 -21.10 -29.91
N HIS A 147 5.35 -21.20 -29.65
CA HIS A 147 6.08 -20.33 -28.73
C HIS A 147 5.97 -18.86 -29.08
N ALA A 148 6.36 -18.49 -30.30
CA ALA A 148 6.35 -17.09 -30.73
C ALA A 148 4.94 -16.47 -30.69
N LEU A 149 3.92 -17.25 -31.07
CA LEU A 149 2.52 -16.80 -31.05
C LEU A 149 2.02 -16.62 -29.61
N CYS A 150 2.18 -17.62 -28.75
CA CYS A 150 1.68 -17.57 -27.38
C CYS A 150 2.40 -16.51 -26.56
N ARG A 151 3.73 -16.40 -26.68
CA ARG A 151 4.52 -15.35 -26.03
C ARG A 151 4.00 -13.96 -26.38
N LYS A 152 3.78 -13.70 -27.67
CA LYS A 152 3.22 -12.44 -28.16
C LYS A 152 1.82 -12.18 -27.57
N LEU A 153 0.93 -13.17 -27.60
CA LEU A 153 -0.42 -13.03 -27.07
C LEU A 153 -0.43 -12.78 -25.56
N ILE A 154 0.44 -13.45 -24.80
CA ILE A 154 0.62 -13.23 -23.37
C ILE A 154 1.00 -11.77 -23.10
N GLU A 155 2.02 -11.25 -23.80
CA GLU A 155 2.48 -9.86 -23.66
C GLU A 155 1.40 -8.85 -24.11
N GLU A 156 0.66 -9.14 -25.19
CA GLU A 156 -0.44 -8.29 -25.69
C GLU A 156 -1.64 -8.21 -24.73
N GLN A 157 -1.83 -9.23 -23.87
CA GLN A 157 -2.84 -9.20 -22.80
C GLN A 157 -2.34 -8.47 -21.54
N GLY A 158 -1.15 -7.89 -21.55
CA GLY A 158 -0.58 -7.15 -20.42
C GLY A 158 0.03 -8.03 -19.33
N ALA A 159 0.31 -9.30 -19.64
CA ALA A 159 1.11 -10.15 -18.79
C ALA A 159 2.61 -9.90 -19.00
N THR A 160 3.40 -10.15 -17.97
CA THR A 160 4.86 -10.17 -18.03
C THR A 160 5.34 -11.61 -18.10
N VAL A 161 6.13 -11.95 -19.12
CA VAL A 161 6.85 -13.24 -19.16
C VAL A 161 8.16 -13.07 -18.40
N GLU A 162 8.32 -13.81 -17.31
CA GLU A 162 9.46 -13.70 -16.40
C GLU A 162 10.48 -14.83 -16.62
N LYS A 163 10.00 -16.00 -17.09
CA LYS A 163 10.85 -17.17 -17.29
C LYS A 163 10.42 -17.98 -18.51
N GLU A 164 11.41 -18.49 -19.24
CA GLU A 164 11.23 -19.43 -20.35
C GLU A 164 12.12 -20.66 -20.14
N ASP A 165 11.50 -21.84 -20.08
CA ASP A 165 12.17 -23.14 -19.91
C ASP A 165 12.11 -23.92 -21.24
N PHE A 166 13.26 -24.23 -21.84
CA PHE A 166 13.34 -25.02 -23.08
C PHE A 166 13.71 -26.47 -22.77
N GLY A 167 12.72 -27.36 -22.83
CA GLY A 167 12.88 -28.80 -22.63
C GLY A 167 12.30 -29.60 -23.79
N ALA A 168 11.57 -30.68 -23.47
CA ALA A 168 10.81 -31.43 -24.46
C ALA A 168 9.67 -30.58 -25.08
N SER A 169 9.11 -29.68 -24.28
CA SER A 169 8.23 -28.56 -24.65
C SER A 169 8.87 -27.24 -24.20
N VAL A 170 8.25 -26.13 -24.56
CA VAL A 170 8.60 -24.82 -24.01
C VAL A 170 7.64 -24.49 -22.87
N GLY A 171 8.18 -24.16 -21.70
CA GLY A 171 7.43 -23.63 -20.57
C GLY A 171 7.58 -22.12 -20.50
N LEU A 172 6.48 -21.39 -20.46
CA LEU A 172 6.46 -19.95 -20.18
C LEU A 172 5.86 -19.72 -18.80
N SER A 173 6.56 -18.97 -17.95
CA SER A 173 6.06 -18.56 -16.64
C SER A 173 6.10 -17.04 -16.52
N GLY A 174 5.07 -16.48 -15.90
CA GLY A 174 4.88 -15.05 -15.83
C GLY A 174 3.82 -14.62 -14.83
N SER A 175 3.58 -13.31 -14.80
CA SER A 175 2.59 -12.67 -13.94
C SER A 175 1.64 -11.81 -14.77
N ILE A 176 0.38 -11.74 -14.34
CA ILE A 176 -0.64 -10.87 -14.93
C ILE A 176 -1.53 -10.31 -13.83
N ARG A 177 -2.09 -9.11 -14.03
CA ARG A 177 -3.14 -8.59 -13.15
C ARG A 177 -4.29 -9.60 -13.08
N GLU A 178 -4.78 -9.89 -11.87
CA GLU A 178 -5.85 -10.87 -11.64
C GLU A 178 -7.08 -10.61 -12.52
N GLU A 179 -7.47 -9.34 -12.68
CA GLU A 179 -8.62 -8.93 -13.51
C GLU A 179 -8.47 -9.24 -15.01
N LEU A 180 -7.26 -9.46 -15.50
CA LEU A 180 -6.96 -9.77 -16.91
C LEU A 180 -6.74 -11.27 -17.16
N PHE A 181 -6.62 -12.09 -16.11
CA PHE A 181 -6.25 -13.50 -16.24
C PHE A 181 -7.28 -14.31 -17.04
N GLU A 182 -8.58 -14.10 -16.82
CA GLU A 182 -9.62 -14.80 -17.59
C GLU A 182 -9.56 -14.45 -19.09
N GLY A 183 -9.24 -13.19 -19.40
CA GLY A 183 -9.02 -12.72 -20.78
C GLY A 183 -7.84 -13.42 -21.45
N LEU A 184 -6.72 -13.55 -20.72
CA LEU A 184 -5.55 -14.31 -21.18
C LEU A 184 -5.92 -15.78 -21.47
N CYS A 185 -6.64 -16.42 -20.56
CA CYS A 185 -7.10 -17.80 -20.75
C CYS A 185 -7.98 -17.95 -21.99
N GLN A 186 -8.84 -16.98 -22.30
CA GLN A 186 -9.68 -17.02 -23.49
C GLN A 186 -8.87 -16.86 -24.77
N VAL A 187 -7.97 -15.88 -24.83
CA VAL A 187 -7.13 -15.59 -26.01
C VAL A 187 -6.24 -16.78 -26.36
N LEU A 188 -5.60 -17.42 -25.37
CA LEU A 188 -4.77 -18.59 -25.60
C LEU A 188 -5.58 -19.81 -26.03
N ARG A 189 -6.78 -20.01 -25.47
CA ARG A 189 -7.68 -21.09 -25.91
C ARG A 189 -8.07 -20.91 -27.38
N ASP A 190 -8.47 -19.70 -27.78
CA ASP A 190 -8.92 -19.43 -29.16
C ASP A 190 -7.79 -19.61 -30.18
N ALA A 191 -6.59 -19.11 -29.87
CA ALA A 191 -5.43 -19.21 -30.74
C ALA A 191 -4.89 -20.64 -30.90
N THR A 192 -5.19 -21.53 -29.94
CA THR A 192 -4.59 -22.87 -29.87
C THR A 192 -5.62 -23.99 -30.04
N SER A 193 -6.85 -23.65 -30.45
CA SER A 193 -7.97 -24.60 -30.56
C SER A 193 -8.23 -25.35 -29.24
N GLY A 194 -8.12 -24.64 -28.12
CA GLY A 194 -8.37 -25.15 -26.76
C GLY A 194 -7.26 -26.00 -26.16
N ARG A 195 -6.10 -26.13 -26.81
CA ARG A 195 -5.02 -27.02 -26.35
C ARG A 195 -4.17 -26.43 -25.22
N ILE A 196 -4.15 -25.10 -25.10
CA ILE A 196 -3.32 -24.40 -24.15
C ILE A 196 -4.20 -23.60 -23.19
N VAL A 197 -4.01 -23.84 -21.90
CA VAL A 197 -4.65 -23.11 -20.81
C VAL A 197 -3.56 -22.79 -19.77
N PRO A 198 -3.41 -21.51 -19.36
CA PRO A 198 -2.54 -21.16 -18.25
C PRO A 198 -2.95 -21.84 -16.95
N GLU A 199 -1.98 -22.40 -16.25
CA GLU A 199 -2.14 -22.94 -14.91
C GLU A 199 -1.67 -21.90 -13.88
N VAL A 200 -2.48 -21.65 -12.85
CA VAL A 200 -2.09 -20.77 -11.74
C VAL A 200 -1.02 -21.46 -10.90
N VAL A 201 0.04 -20.74 -10.57
CA VAL A 201 1.14 -21.19 -9.72
C VAL A 201 1.35 -20.19 -8.58
N ASP A 202 2.03 -20.61 -7.51
CA ASP A 202 2.29 -19.72 -6.36
C ASP A 202 3.33 -18.62 -6.67
N SER A 203 4.26 -18.90 -7.58
CA SER A 203 5.28 -17.98 -8.09
C SER A 203 5.88 -18.48 -9.41
N VAL A 204 6.63 -17.63 -10.10
CA VAL A 204 7.40 -17.99 -11.33
C VAL A 204 8.73 -18.65 -11.01
#